data_AF-A0A3B9PBL3-F1
#
_entry.id   AF-A0A3B9PBL3-F1
#
_cell.length_a   1.000
_cell.length_b   1.000
_cell.length_c   1.000
_cell.angle_alpha   90.00
_cell.angle_beta   90.00
_cell.angle_gamma   90.00
#
_symmetry.space_group_name_H-M   'P 1'
#
loop_
_entity.id
_entity.type
_entity.pdbx_description
1 polymer ?
#
loop_
_entity_poly.entity_id
_entity_poly.type
_entity_poly.pdbx_seq_one_letter_code
_entity_poly.pdbx_strand_id
1 'polypeptide(L)'
;MNNRFGRLCSIVLIIGFLFTLTGTNTWKANAETTECYWNGDISTDWYTAGNWDCNQIPMTVDYDVVIPSDGATRYPVLPSPNTSGVRVNSILIQTDGVVTVDWDSTTSIIANSFINNGTIDIVERFGNFLKIYGGTFNNNGVINIGTYSSWLILSGSGTHNGSFIGNRINFNQAADRQTNTFTSLSSIDVREIYIQGNHEIDIDGLFDCSHDFDINNNSKVTISTSGIVDTGNISIDETSELIYRITDGTFDPGTDLNISPGETLSGEGSIQANLTNAGTVSPGTSPGTITVDGNYTQESTGTLSIELGGLTAGSEHDQLVITGSADLDGILEVNLIDPFTPGLNDTFTIMTYGSRTGRFDELHLADLSAGLGWQIEYGLEELTLHVVDASASISGTVIYIGEKGFNPITVGLFEDPTDPPVKSLDVTSTTGSYPYTFDNLISGTYYIGALMDLNGNHQPDPDEPFALYSVAGEPFVFELDPGETIAGIDFTLSDPSFIFLPLILR
;
A
#
# COMPACT_ATOMS: atom_id res chain seq x y z
N MET A 1 3.24 -66.61 -0.48
CA MET A 1 2.77 -67.37 -1.66
C MET A 1 2.09 -66.35 -2.58
N ASN A 2 2.82 -65.79 -3.56
CA ASN A 2 2.72 -66.07 -5.02
C ASN A 2 1.31 -65.80 -5.57
N ASN A 3 1.02 -65.10 -6.67
CA ASN A 3 1.73 -64.56 -7.85
C ASN A 3 0.71 -63.64 -8.57
N ARG A 4 1.04 -62.39 -8.97
CA ARG A 4 1.51 -61.94 -10.31
C ARG A 4 0.50 -61.96 -11.50
N PHE A 5 0.31 -60.76 -12.07
CA PHE A 5 0.19 -60.36 -13.50
C PHE A 5 -1.10 -60.60 -14.33
N GLY A 6 -1.63 -59.51 -14.93
CA GLY A 6 -1.86 -59.48 -16.39
C GLY A 6 -3.08 -58.72 -16.96
N ARG A 7 -2.78 -57.60 -17.65
CA ARG A 7 -3.37 -57.05 -18.91
C ARG A 7 -4.48 -55.98 -18.89
N LEU A 8 -4.08 -54.78 -19.37
CA LEU A 8 -4.87 -53.82 -20.17
C LEU A 8 -5.46 -54.49 -21.43
N CYS A 9 -6.68 -54.11 -21.82
CA CYS A 9 -7.05 -53.76 -23.20
C CYS A 9 -8.46 -53.14 -23.29
N SER A 10 -8.52 -51.91 -23.80
CA SER A 10 -9.53 -51.26 -24.65
C SER A 10 -11.00 -51.69 -24.57
N ILE A 11 -11.88 -50.75 -24.18
CA ILE A 11 -13.27 -50.69 -24.68
C ILE A 11 -13.58 -49.26 -25.12
N VAL A 12 -13.57 -49.06 -26.43
CA VAL A 12 -14.25 -47.97 -27.14
C VAL A 12 -15.75 -48.29 -27.09
N LEU A 13 -16.56 -47.39 -26.53
CA LEU A 13 -18.02 -47.55 -26.50
C LEU A 13 -18.65 -46.53 -27.45
N ILE A 14 -18.88 -46.99 -28.68
CA ILE A 14 -19.75 -46.33 -29.66
C ILE A 14 -21.19 -46.50 -29.17
N ILE A 15 -21.84 -45.41 -28.79
CA ILE A 15 -23.29 -45.37 -28.59
C ILE A 15 -23.90 -44.59 -29.76
N GLY A 16 -24.44 -45.34 -30.73
CA GLY A 16 -25.40 -44.81 -31.69
C GLY A 16 -26.79 -44.86 -31.07
N PHE A 17 -27.38 -43.70 -30.82
CA PHE A 17 -28.82 -43.57 -30.55
C PHE A 17 -29.48 -42.89 -31.75
N LEU A 18 -30.30 -43.66 -32.48
CA LEU A 18 -31.29 -43.11 -33.41
C LEU A 18 -32.44 -42.51 -32.60
N PHE A 19 -32.69 -41.22 -32.77
CA PHE A 19 -34.01 -40.62 -32.57
C PHE A 19 -34.37 -39.80 -33.80
N THR A 20 -35.44 -40.20 -34.49
CA THR A 20 -36.11 -39.38 -35.49
C THR A 20 -36.96 -38.33 -34.76
N LEU A 21 -36.54 -37.06 -34.81
CA LEU A 21 -37.38 -35.92 -34.52
C LEU A 21 -37.11 -34.84 -35.57
N THR A 22 -38.11 -34.59 -36.40
CA THR A 22 -38.18 -33.43 -37.29
C THR A 22 -38.37 -32.18 -36.44
N GLY A 23 -37.28 -31.48 -36.17
CA GLY A 23 -37.27 -30.19 -35.51
C GLY A 23 -35.98 -29.47 -35.85
N THR A 24 -36.07 -28.34 -36.56
CA THR A 24 -34.96 -27.46 -36.89
C THR A 24 -34.45 -26.79 -35.62
N ASN A 25 -33.67 -27.51 -34.82
CA ASN A 25 -32.79 -26.94 -33.82
C ASN A 25 -31.37 -27.10 -34.36
N THR A 26 -30.85 -26.04 -34.97
CA THR A 26 -29.42 -25.89 -35.21
C THR A 26 -28.76 -25.79 -33.85
N TRP A 27 -28.37 -26.92 -33.29
CA TRP A 27 -27.27 -26.95 -32.34
C TRP A 27 -26.07 -26.40 -33.10
N LYS A 28 -25.68 -25.14 -32.81
CA LYS A 28 -24.31 -24.73 -33.09
C LYS A 28 -23.46 -25.59 -32.16
N ALA A 29 -22.96 -26.71 -32.66
CA ALA A 29 -21.78 -27.31 -32.09
C ALA A 29 -20.76 -26.17 -31.98
N ASN A 30 -20.20 -25.95 -30.79
CA ASN A 30 -19.02 -25.11 -30.68
C ASN A 30 -18.02 -25.66 -31.70
N ALA A 31 -17.57 -24.83 -32.64
CA ALA A 31 -16.61 -25.27 -33.63
C ALA A 31 -15.40 -25.83 -32.88
N GLU A 32 -15.04 -27.08 -33.14
CA GLU A 32 -13.79 -27.64 -32.63
C GLU A 32 -12.64 -26.81 -33.22
N THR A 33 -11.71 -26.38 -32.37
CA THR A 33 -10.49 -25.71 -32.81
C THR A 33 -9.59 -26.71 -33.54
N THR A 34 -8.78 -26.21 -34.46
CA THR A 34 -7.80 -26.99 -35.24
C THR A 34 -6.43 -26.80 -34.63
N GLU A 35 -5.81 -27.88 -34.19
CA GLU A 35 -4.42 -27.85 -33.73
C GLU A 35 -3.45 -27.70 -34.93
N CYS A 36 -2.48 -26.79 -34.83
CA CYS A 36 -1.45 -26.50 -35.84
C CYS A 36 -0.07 -26.53 -35.18
N TYR A 37 0.80 -27.42 -35.62
CA TYR A 37 2.19 -27.55 -35.18
C TYR A 37 3.14 -26.82 -36.13
N TRP A 38 4.10 -26.10 -35.55
CA TRP A 38 5.21 -25.53 -36.29
C TRP A 38 6.21 -26.62 -36.71
N ASN A 39 6.45 -26.75 -38.01
CA ASN A 39 7.49 -27.62 -38.58
C ASN A 39 8.73 -26.81 -39.00
N GLY A 40 8.54 -25.60 -39.53
CA GLY A 40 9.65 -24.73 -39.97
C GLY A 40 10.48 -25.31 -41.13
N ASP A 41 9.89 -26.18 -41.96
CA ASP A 41 10.62 -26.90 -43.02
C ASP A 41 10.98 -26.04 -44.24
N ILE A 42 10.28 -24.91 -44.45
CA ILE A 42 10.49 -24.03 -45.61
C ILE A 42 11.33 -22.80 -45.22
N SER A 43 11.00 -22.18 -44.09
CA SER A 43 11.64 -20.96 -43.59
C SER A 43 11.37 -20.78 -42.09
N THR A 44 11.92 -19.73 -41.49
CA THR A 44 11.54 -19.31 -40.13
C THR A 44 10.31 -18.38 -40.13
N ASP A 45 9.79 -17.94 -41.26
CA ASP A 45 8.70 -16.96 -41.30
C ASP A 45 7.35 -17.60 -40.90
N TRP A 46 6.76 -17.10 -39.80
CA TRP A 46 5.44 -17.51 -39.30
C TRP A 46 4.37 -17.52 -40.41
N TYR A 47 4.43 -16.57 -41.34
CA TYR A 47 3.42 -16.36 -42.38
C TYR A 47 3.62 -17.24 -43.63
N THR A 48 4.58 -18.17 -43.60
CA THR A 48 4.73 -19.16 -44.66
C THR A 48 3.88 -20.40 -44.35
N ALA A 49 2.76 -20.58 -45.06
CA ALA A 49 1.78 -21.65 -44.80
C ALA A 49 2.38 -23.07 -44.76
N GLY A 50 3.43 -23.35 -45.56
CA GLY A 50 4.06 -24.66 -45.59
C GLY A 50 5.02 -24.94 -44.42
N ASN A 51 5.20 -23.99 -43.50
CA ASN A 51 5.86 -24.25 -42.21
C ASN A 51 4.92 -24.89 -41.18
N TRP A 52 3.63 -25.01 -41.47
CA TRP A 52 2.60 -25.53 -40.56
C TRP A 52 2.03 -26.86 -41.06
N ASP A 53 1.85 -27.83 -40.16
CA ASP A 53 1.29 -29.16 -40.50
C ASP A 53 -0.18 -29.11 -40.96
N CYS A 54 -0.93 -28.11 -40.49
CA CYS A 54 -2.29 -27.81 -40.90
C CYS A 54 -2.35 -27.18 -42.31
N ASN A 55 -1.19 -26.96 -42.96
CA ASN A 55 -1.05 -26.39 -44.31
C ASN A 55 -1.74 -25.04 -44.50
N GLN A 56 -1.96 -24.28 -43.43
CA GLN A 56 -2.57 -22.96 -43.39
C GLN A 56 -1.79 -22.09 -42.40
N ILE A 57 -1.90 -20.77 -42.51
CA ILE A 57 -1.29 -19.85 -41.55
C ILE A 57 -2.29 -19.65 -40.39
N PRO A 58 -1.96 -20.02 -39.14
CA PRO A 58 -2.87 -19.86 -38.01
C PRO A 58 -3.00 -18.37 -37.64
N MET A 59 -4.09 -17.73 -38.08
CA MET A 59 -4.39 -16.31 -37.85
C MET A 59 -5.86 -16.05 -37.46
N THR A 60 -6.62 -17.08 -37.10
CA THR A 60 -7.97 -16.95 -36.53
C THR A 60 -8.11 -17.73 -35.23
N VAL A 61 -9.13 -17.38 -34.43
CA VAL A 61 -9.50 -18.07 -33.19
C VAL A 61 -10.01 -19.50 -33.40
N ASP A 62 -9.92 -20.03 -34.61
CA ASP A 62 -10.24 -21.42 -34.89
C ASP A 62 -9.01 -22.32 -34.71
N TYR A 63 -7.84 -21.76 -34.41
CA TYR A 63 -6.57 -22.51 -34.32
C TYR A 63 -5.98 -22.54 -32.92
N ASP A 64 -5.47 -23.71 -32.54
CA ASP A 64 -4.57 -23.91 -31.40
C ASP A 64 -3.15 -24.14 -31.92
N VAL A 65 -2.22 -23.27 -31.53
CA VAL A 65 -0.85 -23.29 -32.06
C VAL A 65 0.10 -23.97 -31.10
N VAL A 66 0.92 -24.88 -31.61
CA VAL A 66 1.98 -25.55 -30.84
C VAL A 66 3.34 -25.31 -31.47
N ILE A 67 4.26 -24.74 -30.69
CA ILE A 67 5.69 -24.66 -31.03
C ILE A 67 6.40 -25.82 -30.30
N PRO A 68 6.87 -26.84 -31.02
CA PRO A 68 7.32 -28.09 -30.41
C PRO A 68 8.68 -27.99 -29.72
N SER A 69 8.93 -28.89 -28.77
CA SER A 69 10.26 -29.13 -28.19
C SER A 69 11.06 -29.98 -29.18
N ASP A 70 11.76 -29.30 -30.09
CA ASP A 70 12.68 -29.91 -31.05
C ASP A 70 14.14 -29.48 -30.86
N GLY A 71 14.45 -28.96 -29.66
CA GLY A 71 15.77 -28.44 -29.29
C GLY A 71 16.11 -27.12 -29.99
N ALA A 72 15.09 -26.28 -30.24
CA ALA A 72 15.22 -25.00 -30.93
C ALA A 72 15.85 -25.09 -32.33
N THR A 73 15.74 -26.24 -33.01
CA THR A 73 16.42 -26.43 -34.31
C THR A 73 15.71 -25.70 -35.44
N ARG A 74 14.38 -25.52 -35.31
CA ARG A 74 13.54 -24.72 -36.20
C ARG A 74 12.57 -23.93 -35.35
N TYR A 75 12.56 -22.61 -35.52
CA TYR A 75 11.73 -21.71 -34.73
C TYR A 75 11.06 -20.67 -35.61
N PRO A 76 9.81 -20.29 -35.30
CA PRO A 76 9.19 -19.18 -35.98
C PRO A 76 9.84 -17.86 -35.56
N VAL A 77 10.10 -17.03 -36.55
CA VAL A 77 10.29 -15.60 -36.44
C VAL A 77 8.96 -14.96 -36.83
N LEU A 78 8.54 -13.95 -36.07
CA LEU A 78 7.39 -13.10 -36.37
C LEU A 78 7.88 -11.79 -37.02
N PRO A 79 8.02 -11.72 -38.36
CA PRO A 79 8.27 -10.47 -39.08
C PRO A 79 6.92 -9.77 -39.29
N SER A 80 6.74 -8.50 -38.93
CA SER A 80 5.41 -7.86 -39.06
C SER A 80 5.26 -6.90 -40.26
N PRO A 81 4.96 -7.34 -41.49
CA PRO A 81 4.39 -6.45 -42.49
C PRO A 81 2.85 -6.37 -42.45
N ASN A 82 2.17 -7.22 -41.66
CA ASN A 82 0.69 -7.31 -41.65
C ASN A 82 0.10 -6.61 -40.41
N THR A 83 -0.71 -5.58 -40.64
CA THR A 83 -1.28 -4.67 -39.63
C THR A 83 -2.19 -5.31 -38.56
N SER A 84 -2.41 -6.63 -38.58
CA SER A 84 -3.39 -7.33 -37.72
C SER A 84 -2.77 -8.21 -36.62
N GLY A 85 -1.46 -8.45 -36.63
CA GLY A 85 -0.81 -9.36 -35.68
C GLY A 85 -1.21 -10.84 -35.85
N VAL A 86 -0.88 -11.68 -34.86
CA VAL A 86 -1.32 -13.08 -34.76
C VAL A 86 -2.56 -13.14 -33.89
N ARG A 87 -3.66 -13.73 -34.39
CA ARG A 87 -4.89 -13.92 -33.61
C ARG A 87 -5.30 -15.38 -33.63
N VAL A 88 -5.23 -16.08 -32.50
CA VAL A 88 -5.51 -17.53 -32.41
C VAL A 88 -6.32 -17.86 -31.16
N ASN A 89 -6.78 -19.11 -31.00
CA ASN A 89 -7.44 -19.53 -29.77
C ASN A 89 -6.41 -19.72 -28.67
N SER A 90 -5.38 -20.52 -28.92
CA SER A 90 -4.29 -20.72 -27.98
C SER A 90 -2.91 -20.77 -28.64
N ILE A 91 -1.88 -20.49 -27.85
CA ILE A 91 -0.48 -20.75 -28.19
C ILE A 91 0.16 -21.53 -27.04
N LEU A 92 0.85 -22.61 -27.37
CA LEU A 92 1.71 -23.37 -26.47
C LEU A 92 3.13 -23.42 -27.04
N ILE A 93 4.09 -22.82 -26.34
CA ILE A 93 5.52 -23.05 -26.58
C ILE A 93 5.97 -24.14 -25.61
N GLN A 94 6.50 -25.25 -26.13
CA GLN A 94 7.03 -26.34 -25.30
C GLN A 94 8.43 -26.01 -24.76
N THR A 95 8.95 -26.80 -23.81
CA THR A 95 10.13 -26.49 -22.96
C THR A 95 11.42 -26.04 -23.67
N ASP A 96 11.64 -26.43 -24.93
CA ASP A 96 12.79 -25.98 -25.74
C ASP A 96 12.35 -25.37 -27.07
N GLY A 97 11.05 -25.07 -27.21
CA GLY A 97 10.52 -24.32 -28.33
C GLY A 97 10.96 -22.87 -28.23
N VAL A 98 11.23 -22.22 -29.37
CA VAL A 98 11.62 -20.81 -29.42
C VAL A 98 10.65 -20.06 -30.31
N VAL A 99 10.27 -18.86 -29.91
CA VAL A 99 9.59 -17.88 -30.76
C VAL A 99 10.42 -16.61 -30.75
N THR A 100 10.79 -16.12 -31.94
CA THR A 100 11.55 -14.88 -32.07
C THR A 100 10.67 -13.77 -32.62
N VAL A 101 10.69 -12.60 -31.99
CA VAL A 101 10.10 -11.36 -32.48
C VAL A 101 11.24 -10.50 -32.99
N ASP A 102 11.32 -10.37 -34.32
CA ASP A 102 12.38 -9.61 -34.99
C ASP A 102 11.76 -8.71 -36.06
N TRP A 103 11.30 -7.54 -35.62
CA TRP A 103 10.67 -6.56 -36.49
C TRP A 103 11.01 -5.12 -36.08
N ASP A 104 10.95 -4.14 -37.00
CA ASP A 104 11.21 -2.73 -36.69
C ASP A 104 9.96 -1.97 -36.20
N SER A 105 8.94 -2.69 -35.75
CA SER A 105 7.71 -2.17 -35.15
C SER A 105 7.05 -3.17 -34.19
N THR A 106 5.90 -2.79 -33.60
CA THR A 106 5.16 -3.64 -32.67
C THR A 106 4.54 -4.88 -33.33
N THR A 107 4.85 -6.05 -32.82
CA THR A 107 4.18 -7.32 -33.12
C THR A 107 3.10 -7.59 -32.07
N SER A 108 1.87 -7.84 -32.52
CA SER A 108 0.73 -8.15 -31.64
C SER A 108 0.35 -9.62 -31.69
N ILE A 109 0.13 -10.23 -30.53
CA ILE A 109 -0.41 -11.57 -30.36
C ILE A 109 -1.70 -11.49 -29.54
N ILE A 110 -2.78 -12.05 -30.09
CA ILE A 110 -4.09 -12.17 -29.47
C ILE A 110 -4.43 -13.64 -29.32
N ALA A 111 -4.52 -14.12 -28.08
CA ALA A 111 -4.93 -15.50 -27.78
C ALA A 111 -5.83 -15.53 -26.55
N ASN A 112 -6.73 -16.52 -26.47
CA ASN A 112 -7.51 -16.78 -25.26
C ASN A 112 -6.64 -17.43 -24.17
N SER A 113 -5.59 -18.16 -24.58
CA SER A 113 -4.60 -18.76 -23.69
C SER A 113 -3.24 -18.79 -24.36
N PHE A 114 -2.21 -18.23 -23.74
CA PHE A 114 -0.84 -18.31 -24.23
C PHE A 114 0.07 -18.83 -23.10
N ILE A 115 0.61 -20.02 -23.29
CA ILE A 115 1.56 -20.65 -22.37
C ILE A 115 2.94 -20.70 -23.02
N ASN A 116 3.93 -20.07 -22.38
CA ASN A 116 5.33 -20.20 -22.73
C ASN A 116 6.05 -21.13 -21.76
N ASN A 117 6.45 -22.33 -22.20
CA ASN A 117 7.39 -23.17 -21.43
C ASN A 117 8.83 -23.08 -21.97
N GLY A 118 9.03 -22.50 -23.15
CA GLY A 118 10.34 -22.40 -23.81
C GLY A 118 10.87 -20.98 -23.80
N THR A 119 11.35 -20.50 -24.94
CA THR A 119 11.94 -19.15 -25.04
C THR A 119 11.12 -18.24 -25.96
N ILE A 120 10.89 -17.02 -25.50
CA ILE A 120 10.46 -15.90 -26.35
C ILE A 120 11.62 -14.92 -26.44
N ASP A 121 12.12 -14.66 -27.64
CA ASP A 121 13.21 -13.73 -27.90
C ASP A 121 12.69 -12.48 -28.62
N ILE A 122 12.63 -11.34 -27.93
CA ILE A 122 12.35 -10.03 -28.53
C ILE A 122 13.69 -9.37 -28.85
N VAL A 123 14.07 -9.40 -30.12
CA VAL A 123 15.39 -8.96 -30.59
C VAL A 123 15.58 -7.47 -30.37
N GLU A 124 16.75 -7.06 -29.85
CA GLU A 124 17.12 -5.66 -29.68
C GLU A 124 17.10 -4.91 -31.01
N ARG A 125 16.07 -4.08 -31.16
CA ARG A 125 15.89 -3.17 -32.28
C ARG A 125 14.90 -2.09 -31.90
N PHE A 126 15.18 -0.87 -32.35
CA PHE A 126 14.31 0.27 -32.11
C PHE A 126 12.89 0.02 -32.62
N GLY A 127 11.90 0.15 -31.74
CA GLY A 127 10.48 -0.03 -32.07
C GLY A 127 10.00 -1.48 -32.03
N ASN A 128 10.89 -2.46 -31.81
CA ASN A 128 10.54 -3.88 -31.76
C ASN A 128 9.89 -4.22 -30.42
N PHE A 129 8.56 -4.22 -30.39
CA PHE A 129 7.78 -4.51 -29.19
C PHE A 129 6.95 -5.77 -29.40
N LEU A 130 6.83 -6.61 -28.37
CA LEU A 130 5.86 -7.71 -28.37
C LEU A 130 4.68 -7.31 -27.49
N LYS A 131 3.49 -7.22 -28.09
CA LYS A 131 2.24 -6.99 -27.36
C LYS A 131 1.43 -8.27 -27.28
N ILE A 132 1.16 -8.75 -26.07
CA ILE A 132 0.33 -9.93 -25.78
C ILE A 132 -0.95 -9.45 -25.09
N TYR A 133 -2.10 -9.74 -25.69
CA TYR A 133 -3.40 -9.40 -25.12
C TYR A 133 -4.48 -10.43 -25.48
N GLY A 134 -5.65 -10.31 -24.86
CA GLY A 134 -6.72 -11.29 -24.97
C GLY A 134 -6.99 -11.94 -23.61
N GLY A 135 -6.87 -13.26 -23.54
CA GLY A 135 -7.03 -14.02 -22.31
C GLY A 135 -5.74 -14.12 -21.50
N THR A 136 -5.43 -15.32 -20.99
CA THR A 136 -4.31 -15.52 -20.05
C THR A 136 -2.97 -15.65 -20.74
N PHE A 137 -1.92 -15.10 -20.13
CA PHE A 137 -0.52 -15.33 -20.52
C PHE A 137 0.27 -15.91 -19.34
N ASN A 138 0.76 -17.14 -19.49
CA ASN A 138 1.55 -17.81 -18.46
C ASN A 138 2.98 -18.04 -18.96
N ASN A 139 3.96 -17.48 -18.28
CA ASN A 139 5.37 -17.71 -18.57
C ASN A 139 6.00 -18.70 -17.58
N ASN A 140 6.36 -19.90 -18.03
CA ASN A 140 7.13 -20.89 -17.29
C ASN A 140 8.57 -21.05 -17.82
N GLY A 141 8.89 -20.40 -18.94
CA GLY A 141 10.19 -20.46 -19.59
C GLY A 141 10.97 -19.15 -19.47
N VAL A 142 11.65 -18.74 -20.53
CA VAL A 142 12.45 -17.50 -20.55
C VAL A 142 11.87 -16.52 -21.56
N ILE A 143 11.79 -15.25 -21.17
CA ILE A 143 11.52 -14.15 -22.09
C ILE A 143 12.74 -13.24 -22.09
N ASN A 144 13.42 -13.19 -23.23
CA ASN A 144 14.52 -12.26 -23.47
C ASN A 144 13.99 -11.03 -24.19
N ILE A 145 14.19 -9.87 -23.59
CA ILE A 145 13.81 -8.57 -24.11
C ILE A 145 15.12 -7.86 -24.48
N GLY A 146 15.23 -7.30 -25.69
CA GLY A 146 16.37 -6.46 -26.05
C GLY A 146 16.68 -5.42 -24.97
N THR A 147 17.96 -5.09 -24.77
CA THR A 147 18.47 -4.39 -23.58
C THR A 147 18.31 -2.87 -23.58
N TYR A 148 17.83 -2.25 -24.67
CA TYR A 148 17.71 -0.78 -24.73
C TYR A 148 16.42 -0.28 -25.36
N SER A 149 15.94 -0.92 -26.43
CA SER A 149 14.86 -0.34 -27.24
C SER A 149 13.73 -1.33 -27.57
N SER A 150 13.72 -2.49 -26.91
CA SER A 150 12.71 -3.55 -27.06
C SER A 150 11.94 -3.81 -25.76
N TRP A 151 10.64 -4.06 -25.88
CA TRP A 151 9.70 -3.96 -24.76
C TRP A 151 8.68 -5.10 -24.86
N LEU A 152 8.32 -5.71 -23.74
CA LEU A 152 7.18 -6.61 -23.62
C LEU A 152 5.97 -5.81 -23.12
N ILE A 153 4.82 -5.95 -23.78
CA ILE A 153 3.58 -5.30 -23.40
C ILE A 153 2.55 -6.38 -23.05
N LEU A 154 2.08 -6.39 -21.82
CA LEU A 154 1.05 -7.27 -21.29
C LEU A 154 -0.24 -6.49 -21.03
N SER A 155 -1.38 -7.10 -21.33
CA SER A 155 -2.70 -6.48 -21.04
C SER A 155 -3.70 -7.48 -20.43
N GLY A 156 -3.30 -8.73 -20.25
CA GLY A 156 -4.12 -9.78 -19.66
C GLY A 156 -3.53 -10.29 -18.35
N SER A 157 -4.33 -11.08 -17.64
CA SER A 157 -3.93 -11.77 -16.42
C SER A 157 -3.00 -12.96 -16.71
N GLY A 158 -2.21 -13.39 -15.72
CA GLY A 158 -1.22 -14.45 -15.92
C GLY A 158 -0.62 -15.00 -14.64
N THR A 159 -0.10 -16.22 -14.71
CA THR A 159 0.77 -16.81 -13.68
C THR A 159 2.13 -17.13 -14.29
N HIS A 160 3.17 -16.60 -13.67
CA HIS A 160 4.53 -16.63 -14.17
C HIS A 160 5.42 -17.39 -13.19
N ASN A 161 6.06 -18.45 -13.67
CA ASN A 161 7.08 -19.23 -12.98
C ASN A 161 8.46 -19.10 -13.64
N GLY A 162 8.53 -18.40 -14.78
CA GLY A 162 9.72 -18.26 -15.62
C GLY A 162 10.44 -16.93 -15.44
N SER A 163 11.44 -16.70 -16.30
CA SER A 163 12.29 -15.51 -16.28
C SER A 163 11.84 -14.44 -17.27
N PHE A 164 11.98 -13.18 -16.89
CA PHE A 164 11.83 -12.00 -17.73
C PHE A 164 13.13 -11.20 -17.64
N ILE A 165 13.83 -11.06 -18.76
CA ILE A 165 15.19 -10.51 -18.77
C ILE A 165 15.26 -9.41 -19.82
N GLY A 166 15.76 -8.21 -19.49
CA GLY A 166 16.11 -7.21 -20.50
C GLY A 166 15.65 -5.78 -20.22
N ASN A 167 15.13 -5.07 -21.22
CA ASN A 167 14.82 -3.64 -21.05
C ASN A 167 13.53 -3.38 -20.28
N ARG A 168 12.35 -3.64 -20.87
CA ARG A 168 11.09 -3.16 -20.27
C ARG A 168 9.95 -4.16 -20.31
N ILE A 169 9.23 -4.27 -19.19
CA ILE A 169 7.88 -4.85 -19.12
C ILE A 169 6.87 -3.69 -18.96
N ASN A 170 5.83 -3.70 -19.78
CA ASN A 170 4.77 -2.71 -19.72
C ASN A 170 3.42 -3.43 -19.52
N PHE A 171 2.72 -3.09 -18.46
CA PHE A 171 1.35 -3.49 -18.20
C PHE A 171 0.43 -2.34 -18.63
N ASN A 172 -0.23 -2.52 -19.77
CA ASN A 172 -1.02 -1.46 -20.41
C ASN A 172 -2.47 -1.45 -19.95
N GLN A 173 -3.14 -0.31 -20.11
CA GLN A 173 -4.50 -0.06 -19.62
C GLN A 173 -5.47 -1.21 -19.92
N ALA A 174 -6.09 -1.73 -18.87
CA ALA A 174 -7.15 -2.73 -18.94
C ALA A 174 -8.50 -2.15 -18.50
N ALA A 175 -9.58 -2.57 -19.17
CA ALA A 175 -10.95 -2.16 -18.83
C ALA A 175 -11.41 -2.77 -17.50
N ASP A 176 -11.08 -4.06 -17.30
CA ASP A 176 -11.32 -4.80 -16.08
C ASP A 176 -9.99 -5.07 -15.37
N ARG A 177 -10.03 -5.24 -14.04
CA ARG A 177 -8.83 -5.54 -13.27
C ARG A 177 -8.14 -6.83 -13.75
N GLN A 178 -6.86 -6.74 -14.04
CA GLN A 178 -6.01 -7.87 -14.46
C GLN A 178 -5.03 -8.22 -13.35
N THR A 179 -4.83 -9.52 -13.12
CA THR A 179 -3.92 -10.02 -12.09
C THR A 179 -2.75 -10.76 -12.71
N ASN A 180 -1.53 -10.35 -12.40
CA ASN A 180 -0.31 -11.03 -12.79
C ASN A 180 0.45 -11.50 -11.55
N THR A 181 0.54 -12.82 -11.38
CA THR A 181 1.24 -13.44 -10.25
C THR A 181 2.58 -14.00 -10.71
N PHE A 182 3.67 -13.47 -10.17
CA PHE A 182 5.04 -13.92 -10.34
C PHE A 182 5.41 -14.77 -9.13
N THR A 183 5.37 -16.09 -9.25
CA THR A 183 5.56 -17.01 -8.12
C THR A 183 7.01 -17.00 -7.62
N SER A 184 7.29 -17.62 -6.48
CA SER A 184 8.65 -17.87 -5.98
C SER A 184 9.60 -18.58 -6.95
N LEU A 185 9.12 -19.16 -8.05
CA LEU A 185 9.97 -19.74 -9.11
C LEU A 185 10.40 -18.72 -10.18
N SER A 186 9.68 -17.60 -10.28
CA SER A 186 9.91 -16.59 -11.29
C SER A 186 11.16 -15.73 -11.00
N SER A 187 11.63 -15.06 -12.04
CA SER A 187 12.70 -14.06 -11.93
C SER A 187 12.41 -12.90 -12.86
N ILE A 188 12.41 -11.68 -12.33
CA ILE A 188 12.35 -10.44 -13.08
C ILE A 188 13.73 -9.80 -12.97
N ASP A 189 14.39 -9.59 -14.11
CA ASP A 189 15.66 -8.86 -14.25
C ASP A 189 15.50 -7.91 -15.43
N VAL A 190 14.95 -6.73 -15.17
CA VAL A 190 14.68 -5.74 -16.21
C VAL A 190 15.19 -4.37 -15.83
N ARG A 191 15.31 -3.49 -16.83
CA ARG A 191 15.64 -2.07 -16.57
C ARG A 191 14.43 -1.29 -16.10
N GLU A 192 13.26 -1.55 -16.68
CA GLU A 192 12.09 -0.68 -16.49
C GLU A 192 10.80 -1.50 -16.36
N ILE A 193 9.91 -1.08 -15.47
CA ILE A 193 8.57 -1.68 -15.30
C ILE A 193 7.54 -0.56 -15.26
N TYR A 194 6.65 -0.56 -16.25
CA TYR A 194 5.63 0.48 -16.40
C TYR A 194 4.26 -0.14 -16.27
N ILE A 195 3.47 0.30 -15.29
CA ILE A 195 2.14 -0.22 -15.00
C ILE A 195 1.13 0.91 -15.16
N GLN A 196 0.13 0.65 -16.00
CA GLN A 196 -0.90 1.61 -16.34
C GLN A 196 -2.24 0.88 -16.37
N GLY A 197 -3.15 1.23 -15.45
CA GLY A 197 -4.58 0.97 -15.58
C GLY A 197 -5.04 -0.40 -15.08
N ASN A 198 -5.58 -0.44 -13.86
CA ASN A 198 -6.29 -1.58 -13.27
C ASN A 198 -5.48 -2.89 -13.23
N HIS A 199 -4.18 -2.84 -12.92
CA HIS A 199 -3.38 -4.05 -12.73
C HIS A 199 -3.15 -4.35 -11.26
N GLU A 200 -3.20 -5.62 -10.91
CA GLU A 200 -2.74 -6.16 -9.65
C GLU A 200 -1.56 -7.09 -9.92
N ILE A 201 -0.38 -6.75 -9.41
CA ILE A 201 0.85 -7.49 -9.65
C ILE A 201 1.37 -8.01 -8.31
N ASP A 202 1.51 -9.33 -8.20
CA ASP A 202 2.04 -10.00 -7.01
C ASP A 202 3.37 -10.66 -7.37
N ILE A 203 4.44 -10.31 -6.65
CA ILE A 203 5.81 -10.72 -6.93
C ILE A 203 6.40 -11.46 -5.73
N ASP A 204 6.56 -12.76 -5.86
CA ASP A 204 7.14 -13.69 -4.89
C ASP A 204 8.51 -14.24 -5.35
N GLY A 205 8.83 -14.11 -6.64
CA GLY A 205 10.11 -14.53 -7.25
C GLY A 205 11.27 -13.57 -7.02
N LEU A 206 12.41 -13.78 -7.70
CA LEU A 206 13.51 -12.82 -7.71
C LEU A 206 13.10 -11.54 -8.45
N PHE A 207 13.54 -10.37 -7.96
CA PHE A 207 13.13 -9.08 -8.51
C PHE A 207 14.30 -8.09 -8.61
N ASP A 208 14.55 -7.60 -9.81
CA ASP A 208 15.50 -6.52 -10.12
C ASP A 208 14.88 -5.60 -11.18
N CYS A 209 14.67 -4.34 -10.82
CA CYS A 209 14.29 -3.25 -11.70
C CYS A 209 15.32 -2.12 -11.64
N SER A 210 16.34 -2.20 -12.48
CA SER A 210 17.55 -1.36 -12.39
C SER A 210 17.43 0.10 -12.86
N HIS A 211 16.23 0.56 -13.25
CA HIS A 211 16.00 1.94 -13.69
C HIS A 211 14.62 2.47 -13.27
N ASP A 212 13.58 2.50 -14.10
CA ASP A 212 12.31 3.18 -13.76
C ASP A 212 11.20 2.19 -13.40
N PHE A 213 10.53 2.43 -12.27
CA PHE A 213 9.38 1.65 -11.81
C PHE A 213 8.14 2.55 -11.61
N ASP A 214 7.30 2.60 -12.64
CA ASP A 214 6.12 3.48 -12.68
C ASP A 214 4.83 2.70 -12.40
N ILE A 215 4.03 3.15 -11.44
CA ILE A 215 2.76 2.53 -11.04
C ILE A 215 1.63 3.57 -11.10
N ASN A 216 0.74 3.42 -12.08
CA ASN A 216 -0.28 4.44 -12.35
C ASN A 216 -1.67 3.83 -12.62
N ASN A 217 -2.67 4.72 -12.53
CA ASN A 217 -4.07 4.52 -12.87
C ASN A 217 -4.70 3.31 -12.15
N ASN A 218 -4.92 3.43 -10.85
CA ASN A 218 -5.60 2.41 -10.04
C ASN A 218 -4.92 1.04 -10.13
N SER A 219 -3.58 1.03 -10.02
CA SER A 219 -2.78 -0.19 -10.07
C SER A 219 -2.16 -0.48 -8.71
N LYS A 220 -2.01 -1.76 -8.41
CA LYS A 220 -1.45 -2.24 -7.15
C LYS A 220 -0.32 -3.21 -7.44
N VAL A 221 0.82 -2.99 -6.79
CA VAL A 221 1.95 -3.92 -6.80
C VAL A 221 2.19 -4.40 -5.38
N THR A 222 2.39 -5.69 -5.21
CA THR A 222 2.85 -6.30 -3.97
C THR A 222 4.11 -7.08 -4.25
N ILE A 223 5.19 -6.75 -3.55
CA ILE A 223 6.47 -7.47 -3.63
C ILE A 223 6.69 -8.17 -2.31
N SER A 224 6.70 -9.49 -2.35
CA SER A 224 6.66 -10.37 -1.17
C SER A 224 7.95 -11.16 -0.95
N THR A 225 8.94 -10.95 -1.82
CA THR A 225 10.18 -11.72 -1.89
C THR A 225 11.30 -11.08 -1.07
N SER A 226 12.18 -11.90 -0.48
CA SER A 226 13.47 -11.42 0.05
C SER A 226 14.55 -11.28 -1.04
N GLY A 227 14.24 -11.65 -2.29
CA GLY A 227 15.14 -11.64 -3.43
C GLY A 227 15.10 -10.36 -4.27
N ILE A 228 14.82 -9.22 -3.64
CA ILE A 228 14.88 -7.90 -4.28
C ILE A 228 16.35 -7.48 -4.38
N VAL A 229 16.80 -7.15 -5.59
CA VAL A 229 18.15 -6.63 -5.85
C VAL A 229 18.13 -5.11 -6.02
N ASP A 230 17.15 -4.60 -6.77
CA ASP A 230 16.93 -3.17 -7.02
C ASP A 230 15.44 -2.94 -7.33
N THR A 231 14.92 -1.78 -6.91
CA THR A 231 13.54 -1.32 -7.17
C THR A 231 13.49 -0.11 -8.09
N GLY A 232 14.65 0.44 -8.46
CA GLY A 232 14.76 1.56 -9.38
C GLY A 232 14.26 2.88 -8.80
N ASN A 233 14.04 3.85 -9.68
CA ASN A 233 13.36 5.11 -9.45
C ASN A 233 11.85 4.84 -9.44
N ILE A 234 11.23 4.91 -8.27
CA ILE A 234 9.82 4.62 -8.09
C ILE A 234 9.00 5.89 -8.34
N SER A 235 7.88 5.75 -9.06
CA SER A 235 6.91 6.80 -9.29
C SER A 235 5.49 6.22 -9.22
N ILE A 236 4.68 6.75 -8.30
CA ILE A 236 3.33 6.25 -8.01
C ILE A 236 2.34 7.42 -8.04
N ASP A 237 1.20 7.24 -8.71
CA ASP A 237 0.13 8.24 -8.67
C ASP A 237 -0.79 8.10 -7.45
N GLU A 238 -1.60 9.12 -7.19
CA GLU A 238 -2.51 9.19 -6.03
C GLU A 238 -3.57 8.06 -5.97
N THR A 239 -3.70 7.27 -7.04
CA THR A 239 -4.68 6.19 -7.13
C THR A 239 -4.06 4.80 -7.04
N SER A 240 -2.74 4.72 -6.94
CA SER A 240 -1.99 3.48 -7.05
C SER A 240 -1.21 3.17 -5.77
N GLU A 241 -0.85 1.89 -5.59
CA GLU A 241 -0.20 1.40 -4.38
C GLU A 241 1.01 0.54 -4.75
N LEU A 242 2.14 0.78 -4.06
CA LEU A 242 3.24 -0.17 -3.95
C LEU A 242 3.31 -0.66 -2.53
N ILE A 243 3.22 -1.98 -2.38
CA ILE A 243 3.32 -2.66 -1.09
C ILE A 243 4.58 -3.52 -1.11
N TYR A 244 5.54 -3.16 -0.28
CA TYR A 244 6.59 -4.09 0.13
C TYR A 244 6.03 -4.94 1.26
N ARG A 245 5.93 -6.25 1.05
CA ARG A 245 5.43 -7.19 2.05
C ARG A 245 6.55 -8.13 2.47
N ILE A 246 7.07 -7.95 3.67
CA ILE A 246 8.05 -8.92 4.18
C ILE A 246 7.28 -10.19 4.59
N THR A 247 7.60 -11.33 3.98
CA THR A 247 7.04 -12.63 4.37
C THR A 247 8.17 -13.49 4.92
N ASP A 248 8.40 -13.39 6.23
CA ASP A 248 9.37 -14.17 7.00
C ASP A 248 10.82 -14.16 6.48
N GLY A 249 11.65 -13.31 7.07
CA GLY A 249 13.10 -13.37 6.86
C GLY A 249 13.81 -12.06 7.10
N THR A 250 14.95 -11.92 6.43
CA THR A 250 15.76 -10.70 6.38
C THR A 250 15.67 -10.11 4.99
N PHE A 251 15.23 -8.86 4.91
CA PHE A 251 15.26 -7.99 3.75
C PHE A 251 16.52 -7.11 3.83
N ASP A 252 17.48 -7.32 2.95
CA ASP A 252 18.69 -6.50 2.85
C ASP A 252 18.70 -5.78 1.50
N PRO A 253 18.25 -4.52 1.44
CA PRO A 253 18.28 -3.73 0.20
C PRO A 253 19.70 -3.32 -0.22
N GLY A 254 20.75 -3.64 0.55
CA GLY A 254 22.15 -3.28 0.28
C GLY A 254 22.49 -1.80 0.50
N THR A 255 21.48 -0.94 0.63
CA THR A 255 21.56 0.49 0.96
C THR A 255 20.47 0.87 1.96
N ASP A 256 20.26 2.16 2.25
CA ASP A 256 19.10 2.60 3.02
C ASP A 256 17.80 2.34 2.24
N LEU A 257 16.71 1.99 2.94
CA LEU A 257 15.36 1.87 2.40
C LEU A 257 14.61 3.18 2.63
N ASN A 258 14.05 3.77 1.58
CA ASN A 258 13.21 4.96 1.67
C ASN A 258 11.79 4.62 1.23
N ILE A 259 10.81 4.91 2.08
CA ILE A 259 9.38 4.81 1.77
C ILE A 259 8.88 6.22 1.47
N SER A 260 8.59 6.48 0.20
CA SER A 260 8.16 7.80 -0.29
C SER A 260 6.67 8.05 -0.03
N PRO A 261 6.19 9.31 -0.13
CA PRO A 261 4.76 9.59 -0.03
C PRO A 261 3.95 8.76 -1.04
N GLY A 262 2.90 8.08 -0.57
CA GLY A 262 2.07 7.17 -1.38
C GLY A 262 2.54 5.71 -1.40
N GLU A 263 3.74 5.41 -0.90
CA GLU A 263 4.22 4.04 -0.72
C GLU A 263 3.79 3.45 0.63
N THR A 264 3.65 2.13 0.68
CA THR A 264 3.39 1.40 1.92
C THR A 264 4.41 0.26 2.09
N LEU A 265 5.05 0.24 3.25
CA LEU A 265 5.79 -0.92 3.75
C LEU A 265 4.90 -1.67 4.75
N SER A 266 4.67 -2.96 4.50
CA SER A 266 3.96 -3.84 5.43
C SER A 266 4.55 -5.25 5.49
N GLY A 267 3.92 -6.14 6.25
CA GLY A 267 4.39 -7.51 6.48
C GLY A 267 5.28 -7.64 7.70
N GLU A 268 5.88 -8.81 7.90
CA GLU A 268 6.62 -9.18 9.10
C GLU A 268 8.03 -9.68 8.77
N GLY A 269 9.02 -9.33 9.59
CA GLY A 269 10.41 -9.74 9.40
C GLY A 269 11.42 -8.65 9.76
N SER A 270 12.65 -8.75 9.24
CA SER A 270 13.75 -7.82 9.53
C SER A 270 14.24 -7.10 8.28
N ILE A 271 14.53 -5.82 8.38
CA ILE A 271 15.16 -4.95 7.37
C ILE A 271 16.60 -4.71 7.81
N GLN A 272 17.58 -5.14 7.04
CA GLN A 272 19.01 -4.98 7.35
C GLN A 272 19.58 -3.67 6.78
N ALA A 273 18.91 -2.56 7.10
CA ALA A 273 19.25 -1.24 6.59
C ALA A 273 18.69 -0.16 7.51
N ASN A 274 19.12 1.09 7.30
CA ASN A 274 18.34 2.21 7.83
C ASN A 274 17.05 2.35 7.02
N LEU A 275 15.98 2.76 7.69
CA LEU A 275 14.65 2.98 7.11
C LEU A 275 14.25 4.45 7.28
N THR A 276 13.98 5.13 6.17
CA THR A 276 13.37 6.46 6.16
C THR A 276 11.92 6.34 5.71
N ASN A 277 10.98 6.86 6.49
CA ASN A 277 9.54 6.78 6.22
C ASN A 277 8.93 8.17 6.00
N ALA A 278 8.59 8.47 4.74
CA ALA A 278 7.77 9.60 4.31
C ALA A 278 6.38 9.16 3.76
N GLY A 279 6.15 7.85 3.65
CA GLY A 279 4.89 7.21 3.26
C GLY A 279 4.22 6.52 4.45
N THR A 280 3.85 5.24 4.32
CA THR A 280 3.25 4.46 5.42
C THR A 280 4.09 3.25 5.78
N VAL A 281 4.34 3.03 7.07
CA VAL A 281 4.88 1.78 7.62
C VAL A 281 3.78 1.15 8.48
N SER A 282 3.39 -0.08 8.17
CA SER A 282 2.32 -0.84 8.82
C SER A 282 2.81 -2.26 9.12
N PRO A 283 3.35 -2.53 10.32
CA PRO A 283 3.89 -3.84 10.65
C PRO A 283 2.85 -4.97 10.52
N GLY A 284 3.29 -6.12 10.04
CA GLY A 284 2.48 -7.32 9.82
C GLY A 284 1.65 -7.33 8.54
N THR A 285 0.95 -8.45 8.30
CA THR A 285 -0.37 -8.41 7.64
C THR A 285 -1.48 -8.12 8.65
N SER A 286 -1.05 -7.58 9.79
CA SER A 286 -1.76 -7.15 10.98
C SER A 286 -2.51 -8.25 11.74
N PRO A 287 -2.14 -8.54 13.01
CA PRO A 287 -0.94 -8.05 13.71
C PRO A 287 0.38 -8.58 13.14
N GLY A 288 1.51 -7.91 13.40
CA GLY A 288 2.86 -8.44 13.13
C GLY A 288 4.02 -7.58 13.64
N THR A 289 5.25 -8.01 13.36
CA THR A 289 6.47 -7.27 13.74
C THR A 289 7.36 -7.00 12.54
N ILE A 290 7.74 -5.72 12.37
CA ILE A 290 8.87 -5.31 11.53
C ILE A 290 10.03 -4.96 12.43
N THR A 291 11.20 -5.53 12.15
CA THR A 291 12.47 -5.16 12.77
C THR A 291 13.30 -4.34 11.78
N VAL A 292 13.74 -3.16 12.15
CA VAL A 292 14.74 -2.36 11.44
C VAL A 292 16.09 -2.60 12.13
N ASP A 293 16.95 -3.42 11.53
CA ASP A 293 18.32 -3.63 11.98
C ASP A 293 19.23 -2.47 11.51
N GLY A 294 18.91 -1.29 12.01
CA GLY A 294 19.48 0.00 11.62
C GLY A 294 18.79 1.16 12.34
N ASN A 295 18.99 2.38 11.83
CA ASN A 295 18.28 3.55 12.30
C ASN A 295 16.92 3.69 11.58
N TYR A 296 15.97 4.32 12.26
CA TYR A 296 14.66 4.67 11.71
C TYR A 296 14.47 6.19 11.73
N THR A 297 14.08 6.75 10.60
CA THR A 297 13.74 8.16 10.46
C THR A 297 12.29 8.25 9.99
N GLN A 298 11.42 8.77 10.83
CA GLN A 298 10.06 9.15 10.47
C GLN A 298 10.08 10.60 10.00
N GLU A 299 9.67 10.86 8.76
CA GLU A 299 9.53 12.23 8.25
C GLU A 299 8.15 12.81 8.57
N SER A 300 7.99 14.13 8.44
CA SER A 300 6.75 14.85 8.76
C SER A 300 5.52 14.42 7.94
N THR A 301 5.71 13.85 6.75
CA THR A 301 4.61 13.27 5.95
C THR A 301 4.39 11.79 6.21
N GLY A 302 5.31 11.13 6.91
CA GLY A 302 5.24 9.70 7.15
C GLY A 302 4.16 9.36 8.16
N THR A 303 3.59 8.17 8.02
CA THR A 303 2.67 7.54 8.98
C THR A 303 3.26 6.22 9.47
N LEU A 304 3.29 6.02 10.78
CA LEU A 304 3.38 4.69 11.39
C LEU A 304 1.97 4.23 11.76
N SER A 305 1.47 3.19 11.10
CA SER A 305 0.16 2.60 11.37
C SER A 305 0.31 1.33 12.20
N ILE A 306 -0.40 1.27 13.33
CA ILE A 306 -0.33 0.19 14.32
C ILE A 306 -1.74 -0.34 14.57
N GLU A 307 -1.91 -1.64 14.46
CA GLU A 307 -3.18 -2.32 14.72
C GLU A 307 -3.12 -3.12 16.03
N LEU A 308 -4.14 -2.95 16.88
CA LEU A 308 -4.27 -3.61 18.18
C LEU A 308 -5.43 -4.62 18.17
N GLY A 309 -5.12 -5.91 18.32
CA GLY A 309 -6.10 -6.99 18.48
C GLY A 309 -6.01 -7.73 19.83
N GLY A 310 -5.04 -7.38 20.67
CA GLY A 310 -4.78 -7.92 22.00
C GLY A 310 -3.50 -7.33 22.59
N LEU A 311 -2.95 -7.91 23.66
CA LEU A 311 -1.90 -7.29 24.48
C LEU A 311 -0.49 -7.76 24.15
N THR A 312 -0.35 -8.84 23.39
CA THR A 312 0.95 -9.45 23.07
C THR A 312 1.51 -8.88 21.78
N ALA A 313 2.64 -8.16 21.87
CA ALA A 313 3.31 -7.56 20.73
C ALA A 313 3.71 -8.60 19.67
N GLY A 314 3.54 -8.24 18.40
CA GLY A 314 3.82 -9.06 17.22
C GLY A 314 2.78 -10.12 16.91
N SER A 315 2.10 -10.71 17.92
CA SER A 315 1.09 -11.75 17.68
C SER A 315 -0.35 -11.28 17.85
N GLU A 316 -0.58 -10.28 18.70
CA GLU A 316 -1.90 -9.73 18.98
C GLU A 316 -1.97 -8.23 18.70
N HIS A 317 -0.84 -7.52 18.63
CA HIS A 317 -0.78 -6.14 18.15
C HIS A 317 0.53 -5.86 17.41
N ASP A 318 0.51 -4.84 16.55
CA ASP A 318 1.68 -4.48 15.74
C ASP A 318 2.84 -3.93 16.57
N GLN A 319 4.05 -4.25 16.16
CA GLN A 319 5.26 -3.68 16.75
C GLN A 319 6.31 -3.34 15.69
N LEU A 320 6.87 -2.13 15.81
CA LEU A 320 8.08 -1.72 15.08
C LEU A 320 9.30 -1.78 16.01
N VAL A 321 10.22 -2.70 15.75
CA VAL A 321 11.46 -2.87 16.51
C VAL A 321 12.60 -2.20 15.76
N ILE A 322 13.36 -1.31 16.39
CA ILE A 322 14.49 -0.60 15.79
C ILE A 322 15.75 -0.92 16.60
N THR A 323 16.82 -1.44 15.99
CA THR A 323 18.06 -1.76 16.73
C THR A 323 18.94 -0.53 16.96
N GLY A 324 18.82 0.48 16.10
CA GLY A 324 19.53 1.77 16.18
C GLY A 324 18.70 2.90 16.81
N SER A 325 18.91 4.13 16.34
CA SER A 325 18.15 5.30 16.79
C SER A 325 16.86 5.50 15.99
N ALA A 326 15.80 5.95 16.65
CA ALA A 326 14.56 6.42 16.04
C ALA A 326 14.46 7.95 16.11
N ASP A 327 14.34 8.63 14.96
CA ASP A 327 14.00 10.05 14.88
C ASP A 327 12.53 10.19 14.47
N LEU A 328 11.69 10.76 15.35
CA LEU A 328 10.24 10.75 15.19
C LEU A 328 9.67 12.12 14.83
N ASP A 329 8.79 12.15 13.84
CA ASP A 329 8.03 13.29 13.33
C ASP A 329 6.67 12.76 12.79
N GLY A 330 5.83 13.58 12.17
CA GLY A 330 4.68 13.12 11.40
C GLY A 330 3.60 12.43 12.23
N ILE A 331 3.02 11.34 11.70
CA ILE A 331 1.76 10.78 12.19
C ILE A 331 1.97 9.40 12.83
N LEU A 332 1.40 9.22 14.03
CA LEU A 332 1.11 7.90 14.59
C LEU A 332 -0.38 7.61 14.41
N GLU A 333 -0.70 6.54 13.69
CA GLU A 333 -2.05 6.02 13.54
C GLU A 333 -2.20 4.71 14.33
N VAL A 334 -3.25 4.62 15.14
CA VAL A 334 -3.54 3.43 15.95
C VAL A 334 -4.97 2.98 15.71
N ASN A 335 -5.13 1.79 15.13
CA ASN A 335 -6.41 1.18 14.79
C ASN A 335 -6.69 -0.04 15.68
N LEU A 336 -7.97 -0.37 15.90
CA LEU A 336 -8.37 -1.59 16.60
C LEU A 336 -8.79 -2.67 15.61
N ILE A 337 -8.37 -3.90 15.85
CA ILE A 337 -8.83 -5.07 15.10
C ILE A 337 -10.10 -5.60 15.77
N ASP A 338 -11.22 -5.55 15.06
CA ASP A 338 -12.49 -6.07 15.57
C ASP A 338 -12.38 -7.56 15.94
N PRO A 339 -12.92 -8.01 17.10
CA PRO A 339 -13.76 -7.25 18.04
C PRO A 339 -13.00 -6.75 19.30
N PHE A 340 -11.70 -6.47 19.22
CA PHE A 340 -10.92 -6.08 20.39
C PHE A 340 -11.35 -4.72 20.94
N THR A 341 -11.48 -4.65 22.28
CA THR A 341 -11.82 -3.42 23.00
C THR A 341 -10.83 -3.25 24.14
N PRO A 342 -9.88 -2.30 24.07
CA PRO A 342 -8.92 -2.07 25.14
C PRO A 342 -9.61 -1.70 26.46
N GLY A 343 -9.13 -2.28 27.55
CA GLY A 343 -9.60 -2.07 28.92
C GLY A 343 -8.67 -1.19 29.75
N LEU A 344 -9.19 -0.68 30.87
CA LEU A 344 -8.41 0.14 31.80
C LEU A 344 -7.14 -0.60 32.29
N ASN A 345 -6.00 0.08 32.21
CA ASN A 345 -4.64 -0.40 32.47
C ASN A 345 -4.07 -1.39 31.45
N ASP A 346 -4.71 -1.57 30.30
CA ASP A 346 -4.06 -2.24 29.18
C ASP A 346 -2.88 -1.39 28.68
N THR A 347 -1.80 -2.07 28.31
CA THR A 347 -0.55 -1.44 27.89
C THR A 347 -0.06 -2.11 26.61
N PHE A 348 0.33 -1.30 25.63
CA PHE A 348 0.80 -1.76 24.33
C PHE A 348 2.17 -1.15 24.02
N THR A 349 3.22 -1.96 24.06
CA THR A 349 4.54 -1.56 23.56
C THR A 349 4.53 -1.69 22.05
N ILE A 350 4.39 -0.56 21.35
CA ILE A 350 4.20 -0.52 19.89
C ILE A 350 5.52 -0.21 19.15
N MET A 351 6.51 0.35 19.85
CA MET A 351 7.85 0.51 19.32
C MET A 351 8.92 0.20 20.36
N THR A 352 10.06 -0.36 19.92
CA THR A 352 11.29 -0.42 20.71
C THR A 352 12.44 0.17 19.89
N TYR A 353 13.39 0.87 20.51
CA TYR A 353 14.50 1.51 19.84
C TYR A 353 15.74 1.57 20.73
N GLY A 354 16.94 1.67 20.15
CA GLY A 354 18.18 1.87 20.93
C GLY A 354 18.30 3.27 21.54
N SER A 355 17.71 4.28 20.89
CA SER A 355 17.53 5.64 21.41
C SER A 355 16.48 6.38 20.59
N ARG A 356 15.92 7.48 21.12
CA ARG A 356 14.92 8.28 20.41
C ARG A 356 15.19 9.78 20.45
N THR A 357 14.91 10.45 19.34
CA THR A 357 14.73 11.91 19.22
C THR A 357 13.36 12.23 18.63
N GLY A 358 12.91 13.49 18.76
CA GLY A 358 11.62 13.94 18.20
C GLY A 358 10.41 13.42 18.98
N ARG A 359 9.22 13.42 18.37
CA ARG A 359 7.96 12.77 18.78
C ARG A 359 7.01 12.82 17.58
N PHE A 360 5.96 12.00 17.55
CA PHE A 360 4.92 12.18 16.54
C PHE A 360 4.23 13.54 16.75
N ASP A 361 4.04 14.28 15.66
CA ASP A 361 3.39 15.60 15.64
C ASP A 361 1.86 15.46 15.67
N GLU A 362 1.33 14.40 15.05
CA GLU A 362 -0.08 14.07 15.02
C GLU A 362 -0.35 12.66 15.55
N LEU A 363 -1.46 12.51 16.28
CA LEU A 363 -1.89 11.26 16.89
C LEU A 363 -3.31 10.95 16.41
N HIS A 364 -3.46 9.95 15.55
CA HIS A 364 -4.75 9.48 15.04
C HIS A 364 -5.07 8.16 15.76
N LEU A 365 -5.63 8.26 16.95
CA LEU A 365 -5.85 7.12 17.83
C LEU A 365 -7.31 6.65 17.78
N ALA A 366 -7.53 5.33 17.77
CA ALA A 366 -8.85 4.75 17.83
C ALA A 366 -9.63 5.16 19.09
N ASP A 367 -10.94 5.32 18.94
CA ASP A 367 -11.85 5.61 20.04
C ASP A 367 -11.88 4.47 21.07
N LEU A 368 -11.82 4.85 22.34
CA LEU A 368 -11.97 3.93 23.47
C LEU A 368 -13.39 3.96 24.03
N SER A 369 -13.71 2.97 24.88
CA SER A 369 -14.95 2.98 25.64
C SER A 369 -15.04 4.22 26.52
N ALA A 370 -16.26 4.72 26.74
CA ALA A 370 -16.50 5.94 27.52
C ALA A 370 -15.83 5.87 28.91
N GLY A 371 -15.15 6.96 29.29
CA GLY A 371 -14.37 7.06 30.53
C GLY A 371 -12.94 6.53 30.45
N LEU A 372 -12.49 6.06 29.27
CA LEU A 372 -11.09 5.69 29.02
C LEU A 372 -10.42 6.67 28.06
N GLY A 373 -9.11 6.80 28.17
CA GLY A 373 -8.28 7.62 27.29
C GLY A 373 -6.91 6.98 27.03
N TRP A 374 -6.26 7.43 25.98
CA TRP A 374 -4.88 7.03 25.66
C TRP A 374 -3.89 7.96 26.36
N GLN A 375 -2.93 7.37 27.06
CA GLN A 375 -1.72 8.06 27.51
C GLN A 375 -0.53 7.47 26.77
N ILE A 376 0.26 8.33 26.12
CA ILE A 376 1.46 7.91 25.38
C ILE A 376 2.69 8.14 26.24
N GLU A 377 3.48 7.09 26.43
CA GLU A 377 4.76 7.16 27.12
C GLU A 377 5.91 6.96 26.14
N TYR A 378 6.72 8.01 26.00
CA TYR A 378 7.98 7.98 25.25
C TYR A 378 9.13 7.64 26.20
N GLY A 379 9.41 6.35 26.35
CA GLY A 379 10.51 5.83 27.15
C GLY A 379 11.89 6.11 26.55
N LEU A 380 12.94 5.62 27.21
CA LEU A 380 14.31 5.71 26.70
C LEU A 380 14.59 4.71 25.57
N GLU A 381 13.92 3.56 25.60
CA GLU A 381 14.15 2.44 24.67
C GLU A 381 12.84 1.89 24.07
N GLU A 382 11.69 2.48 24.40
CA GLU A 382 10.38 2.00 23.93
C GLU A 382 9.32 3.11 23.90
N LEU A 383 8.33 2.96 23.02
CA LEU A 383 7.12 3.78 23.00
C LEU A 383 5.93 2.90 23.34
N THR A 384 5.20 3.31 24.37
CA THR A 384 4.15 2.52 24.98
C THR A 384 2.84 3.33 25.06
N LEU A 385 1.74 2.71 24.66
CA LEU A 385 0.39 3.24 24.83
C LEU A 385 -0.24 2.64 26.08
N HIS A 386 -0.80 3.48 26.95
CA HIS A 386 -1.52 3.07 28.13
C HIS A 386 -2.98 3.47 28.03
N VAL A 387 -3.87 2.54 28.34
CA VAL A 387 -5.29 2.83 28.51
C VAL A 387 -5.52 3.27 29.94
N VAL A 388 -5.84 4.54 30.12
CA VAL A 388 -5.98 5.17 31.44
C VAL A 388 -7.42 5.60 31.69
N ASP A 389 -7.71 5.90 32.96
CA ASP A 389 -8.99 6.51 33.32
C ASP A 389 -9.01 7.93 32.77
N ALA A 390 -10.02 8.21 31.95
CA ALA A 390 -10.31 9.53 31.43
C ALA A 390 -11.72 9.94 31.83
N SER A 391 -12.13 9.69 33.08
CA SER A 391 -13.48 9.98 33.55
C SER A 391 -13.56 11.25 34.40
N ALA A 392 -12.44 11.96 34.58
CA ALA A 392 -12.38 13.18 35.36
C ALA A 392 -12.97 14.38 34.60
N SER A 393 -13.37 15.43 35.33
CA SER A 393 -13.94 16.65 34.74
C SER A 393 -13.66 17.91 35.56
N ILE A 394 -13.54 19.03 34.83
CA ILE A 394 -13.48 20.37 35.43
C ILE A 394 -14.60 21.25 34.87
N SER A 395 -15.33 21.93 35.74
CA SER A 395 -16.41 22.85 35.36
C SER A 395 -16.42 24.15 36.15
N GLY A 396 -16.94 25.19 35.52
CA GLY A 396 -17.07 26.51 36.14
C GLY A 396 -17.76 27.51 35.22
N THR A 397 -17.63 28.78 35.56
CA THR A 397 -18.22 29.89 34.81
C THR A 397 -17.19 30.99 34.59
N VAL A 398 -16.98 31.38 33.33
CA VAL A 398 -16.28 32.62 33.02
C VAL A 398 -17.27 33.78 33.15
N ILE A 399 -16.96 34.74 34.00
CA ILE A 399 -17.75 35.95 34.21
C ILE A 399 -17.08 37.09 33.45
N TYR A 400 -17.68 37.53 32.35
CA TYR A 400 -17.15 38.64 31.58
C TYR A 400 -17.63 39.98 32.14
N ILE A 401 -16.69 40.86 32.47
CA ILE A 401 -16.92 42.23 32.93
C ILE A 401 -16.15 43.17 31.99
N GLY A 402 -16.82 43.67 30.96
CA GLY A 402 -16.26 44.60 29.99
C GLY A 402 -17.31 45.19 29.06
N GLU A 403 -16.86 45.97 28.08
CA GLU A 403 -17.71 46.74 27.15
C GLU A 403 -17.70 46.18 25.72
N LYS A 404 -16.97 45.08 25.45
CA LYS A 404 -16.88 44.45 24.11
C LYS A 404 -18.13 43.66 23.70
N GLY A 405 -19.13 43.55 24.59
CA GLY A 405 -20.35 42.78 24.37
C GLY A 405 -20.18 41.28 24.64
N PHE A 406 -21.26 40.52 24.50
CA PHE A 406 -21.26 39.08 24.80
C PHE A 406 -20.85 38.23 23.60
N ASN A 407 -19.64 38.46 23.08
CA ASN A 407 -19.06 37.60 22.05
C ASN A 407 -18.76 36.21 22.62
N PRO A 408 -18.63 35.17 21.78
CA PRO A 408 -18.12 33.88 22.20
C PRO A 408 -16.78 34.02 22.93
N ILE A 409 -16.55 33.15 23.92
CA ILE A 409 -15.29 33.03 24.64
C ILE A 409 -14.77 31.62 24.38
N THR A 410 -13.50 31.51 24.02
CA THR A 410 -12.81 30.22 23.98
C THR A 410 -12.18 29.98 25.35
N VAL A 411 -12.65 28.95 26.06
CA VAL A 411 -12.02 28.46 27.28
C VAL A 411 -10.99 27.41 26.88
N GLY A 412 -9.77 27.53 27.38
CA GLY A 412 -8.69 26.56 27.16
C GLY A 412 -8.35 25.80 28.43
N LEU A 413 -8.04 24.52 28.28
CA LEU A 413 -7.41 23.65 29.25
C LEU A 413 -5.96 23.43 28.81
N PHE A 414 -5.00 23.65 29.70
CA PHE A 414 -3.57 23.68 29.39
C PHE A 414 -2.81 22.74 30.33
N GLU A 415 -1.77 22.05 29.86
CA GLU A 415 -0.84 21.33 30.73
C GLU A 415 0.33 22.23 31.20
N ASP A 416 0.72 23.19 30.36
CA ASP A 416 1.60 24.30 30.68
C ASP A 416 0.91 25.62 30.24
N PRO A 417 0.80 26.64 31.11
CA PRO A 417 0.11 27.89 30.79
C PRO A 417 0.82 28.74 29.70
N THR A 418 2.03 28.37 29.29
CA THR A 418 2.79 29.04 28.23
C THR A 418 2.65 28.36 26.86
N ASP A 419 2.11 27.15 26.82
CA ASP A 419 1.83 26.40 25.61
C ASP A 419 0.39 26.63 25.12
N PRO A 420 0.04 26.26 23.88
CA PRO A 420 -1.34 26.20 23.43
C PRO A 420 -2.19 25.24 24.28
N PRO A 421 -3.52 25.44 24.35
CA PRO A 421 -4.39 24.56 25.13
C PRO A 421 -4.45 23.15 24.53
N VAL A 422 -4.42 22.12 25.39
CA VAL A 422 -4.61 20.71 25.01
C VAL A 422 -6.07 20.37 24.71
N LYS A 423 -7.01 21.16 25.25
CA LYS A 423 -8.44 21.15 24.87
C LYS A 423 -8.99 22.57 24.92
N SER A 424 -9.86 22.92 23.98
CA SER A 424 -10.56 24.20 23.99
C SER A 424 -12.07 24.03 23.78
N LEU A 425 -12.85 24.97 24.30
CA LEU A 425 -14.30 25.00 24.19
C LEU A 425 -14.78 26.43 23.93
N ASP A 426 -15.52 26.63 22.86
CA ASP A 426 -16.23 27.89 22.62
C ASP A 426 -17.55 27.92 23.38
N VAL A 427 -17.70 28.91 24.26
CA VAL A 427 -18.88 29.13 25.08
C VAL A 427 -19.54 30.45 24.71
N THR A 428 -20.87 30.49 24.77
CA THR A 428 -21.65 31.68 24.43
C THR A 428 -22.52 32.12 25.61
N SER A 429 -22.83 33.42 25.68
CA SER A 429 -23.69 33.97 26.73
C SER A 429 -24.56 35.10 26.22
N THR A 430 -25.70 35.30 26.88
CA THR A 430 -26.56 36.49 26.73
C THR A 430 -26.60 37.35 28.00
N THR A 431 -25.90 36.93 29.06
CA THR A 431 -25.92 37.55 30.39
C THR A 431 -24.55 37.99 30.89
N GLY A 432 -23.48 37.61 30.18
CA GLY A 432 -22.09 37.79 30.61
C GLY A 432 -21.54 36.65 31.46
N SER A 433 -22.36 35.64 31.78
CA SER A 433 -21.93 34.39 32.43
C SER A 433 -21.82 33.27 31.41
N TYR A 434 -20.63 32.68 31.29
CA TYR A 434 -20.28 31.68 30.29
C TYR A 434 -19.91 30.37 30.99
N PRO A 435 -20.88 29.46 31.19
CA PRO A 435 -20.60 28.17 31.81
C PRO A 435 -19.76 27.31 30.86
N TYR A 436 -18.79 26.57 31.41
CA TYR A 436 -17.95 25.64 30.68
C TYR A 436 -17.80 24.32 31.45
N THR A 437 -17.55 23.24 30.72
CA THR A 437 -17.24 21.93 31.28
C THR A 437 -16.27 21.22 30.36
N PHE A 438 -15.14 20.79 30.90
CA PHE A 438 -14.23 19.86 30.28
C PHE A 438 -14.46 18.49 30.89
N ASP A 439 -15.05 17.60 30.10
CA ASP A 439 -15.25 16.20 30.45
C ASP A 439 -14.21 15.31 29.76
N ASN A 440 -14.21 14.04 30.14
CA ASN A 440 -13.33 13.00 29.63
C ASN A 440 -11.84 13.37 29.79
N LEU A 441 -11.46 13.81 30.99
CA LEU A 441 -10.10 14.20 31.32
C LEU A 441 -9.35 13.04 31.95
N ILE A 442 -8.11 12.86 31.49
CA ILE A 442 -7.13 11.95 32.10
C ILE A 442 -6.63 12.59 33.39
N SER A 443 -6.25 11.77 34.37
CA SER A 443 -5.59 12.27 35.59
C SER A 443 -4.30 13.01 35.24
N GLY A 444 -4.10 14.19 35.82
CA GLY A 444 -2.96 15.01 35.46
C GLY A 444 -3.01 16.39 36.07
N THR A 445 -2.14 17.24 35.56
CA THR A 445 -1.98 18.60 36.01
C THR A 445 -2.46 19.57 34.93
N TYR A 446 -3.42 20.42 35.27
CA TYR A 446 -4.04 21.32 34.31
C TYR A 446 -4.14 22.76 34.82
N TYR A 447 -4.16 23.69 33.87
CA TYR A 447 -4.48 25.10 34.04
C TYR A 447 -5.70 25.44 33.17
N ILE A 448 -6.44 26.47 33.55
CA ILE A 448 -7.62 26.94 32.81
C ILE A 448 -7.41 28.40 32.43
N GLY A 449 -7.77 28.74 31.20
CA GLY A 449 -7.77 30.11 30.69
C GLY A 449 -8.97 30.40 29.82
N ALA A 450 -9.21 31.68 29.55
CA ALA A 450 -10.26 32.14 28.66
C ALA A 450 -9.77 33.28 27.78
N LEU A 451 -10.15 33.24 26.51
CA LEU A 451 -9.88 34.25 25.49
C LEU A 451 -11.19 34.69 24.84
N MET A 452 -11.43 36.00 24.77
CA MET A 452 -12.43 36.56 23.86
C MET A 452 -11.71 37.03 22.60
N ASP A 453 -11.64 36.15 21.60
CA ASP A 453 -11.04 36.45 20.30
C ASP A 453 -11.97 37.38 19.50
N LEU A 454 -11.51 38.60 19.24
CA LEU A 454 -12.27 39.63 18.55
C LEU A 454 -11.94 39.69 17.06
N ASN A 455 -10.83 39.11 16.63
CA ASN A 455 -10.33 39.22 15.26
C ASN A 455 -10.29 37.88 14.48
N GLY A 456 -10.55 36.77 15.14
CA GLY A 456 -10.69 35.42 14.59
C GLY A 456 -9.38 34.68 14.38
N ASN A 457 -8.25 35.16 14.91
CA ASN A 457 -6.94 34.52 14.73
C ASN A 457 -6.63 33.44 15.78
N HIS A 458 -7.50 33.24 16.77
CA HIS A 458 -7.36 32.31 17.90
C HIS A 458 -6.05 32.50 18.70
N GLN A 459 -5.51 33.72 18.73
CA GLN A 459 -4.31 34.08 19.48
C GLN A 459 -4.59 35.29 20.37
N PRO A 460 -4.13 35.29 21.64
CA PRO A 460 -4.34 36.44 22.52
C PRO A 460 -3.64 37.70 22.00
N ASP A 461 -4.41 38.71 21.61
CA ASP A 461 -3.88 40.02 21.22
C ASP A 461 -3.97 41.08 22.35
N PRO A 462 -3.12 42.13 22.33
CA PRO A 462 -3.10 43.15 23.39
C PRO A 462 -4.42 43.87 23.65
N ASP A 463 -5.34 43.88 22.69
CA ASP A 463 -6.67 44.50 22.79
C ASP A 463 -7.81 43.51 23.08
N GLU A 464 -7.48 42.24 23.30
CA GLU A 464 -8.41 41.16 23.57
C GLU A 464 -8.46 40.79 25.07
N PRO A 465 -9.66 40.57 25.62
CA PRO A 465 -9.80 40.01 26.96
C PRO A 465 -9.20 38.60 27.02
N PHE A 466 -8.13 38.44 27.82
CA PHE A 466 -7.51 37.16 28.13
C PHE A 466 -7.24 37.05 29.63
N ALA A 467 -7.52 35.88 30.22
CA ALA A 467 -7.17 35.60 31.61
C ALA A 467 -6.93 34.11 31.84
N LEU A 468 -5.90 33.79 32.64
CA LEU A 468 -5.75 32.49 33.28
C LEU A 468 -6.47 32.50 34.64
N TYR A 469 -7.08 31.37 34.99
CA TYR A 469 -7.57 31.15 36.35
C TYR A 469 -6.38 31.23 37.30
N SER A 470 -6.43 32.17 38.25
CA SER A 470 -5.33 32.46 39.16
C SER A 470 -5.80 32.61 40.58
N VAL A 471 -4.94 32.19 41.52
CA VAL A 471 -5.14 32.39 42.96
C VAL A 471 -3.99 33.23 43.48
N ALA A 472 -4.31 34.35 44.13
CA ALA A 472 -3.32 35.32 44.59
C ALA A 472 -2.40 35.90 43.50
N GLY A 473 -2.87 35.93 42.25
CA GLY A 473 -2.15 36.52 41.11
C GLY A 473 -1.26 35.55 40.33
N GLU A 474 -1.19 34.29 40.75
CA GLU A 474 -0.44 33.23 40.06
C GLU A 474 -1.40 32.23 39.42
N PRO A 475 -1.11 31.70 38.22
CA PRO A 475 -1.91 30.64 37.61
C PRO A 475 -2.09 29.46 38.57
N PHE A 476 -3.34 29.06 38.81
CA PHE A 476 -3.63 27.94 39.70
C PHE A 476 -3.52 26.63 38.94
N VAL A 477 -2.95 25.65 39.61
CA VAL A 477 -2.72 24.30 39.10
C VAL A 477 -3.78 23.35 39.66
N PHE A 478 -4.53 22.70 38.77
CA PHE A 478 -5.49 21.65 39.11
C PHE A 478 -4.80 20.30 39.00
N GLU A 479 -4.66 19.61 40.13
CA GLU A 479 -4.29 18.19 40.16
C GLU A 479 -5.59 17.38 40.11
N LEU A 480 -5.79 16.66 39.01
CA LEU A 480 -6.96 15.81 38.79
C LEU A 480 -6.60 14.35 39.08
N ASP A 481 -7.30 13.75 40.03
CA ASP A 481 -7.28 12.31 40.25
C ASP A 481 -8.23 11.58 39.27
N PRO A 482 -8.04 10.26 39.03
CA PRO A 482 -8.96 9.44 38.24
C PRO A 482 -10.42 9.57 38.70
N GLY A 483 -11.32 9.86 37.75
CA GLY A 483 -12.76 10.08 37.99
C GLY A 483 -13.13 11.27 38.87
N GLU A 484 -12.19 12.17 39.17
CA GLU A 484 -12.47 13.35 39.97
C GLU A 484 -13.33 14.37 39.22
N THR A 485 -14.31 14.95 39.91
CA THR A 485 -15.09 16.09 39.40
C THR A 485 -14.76 17.33 40.21
N ILE A 486 -14.10 18.30 39.58
CA ILE A 486 -13.82 19.61 40.15
C ILE A 486 -14.82 20.60 39.57
N ALA A 487 -15.64 21.23 40.43
CA ALA A 487 -16.69 22.15 40.00
C ALA A 487 -16.60 23.50 40.72
N GLY A 488 -17.19 24.52 40.11
CA GLY A 488 -17.22 25.88 40.66
C GLY A 488 -15.93 26.65 40.42
N ILE A 489 -15.20 26.34 39.36
CA ILE A 489 -13.99 27.04 38.94
C ILE A 489 -14.38 28.32 38.19
N ASP A 490 -14.92 29.28 38.94
CA ASP A 490 -15.41 30.55 38.41
C ASP A 490 -14.30 31.61 38.41
N PHE A 491 -14.15 32.33 37.30
CA PHE A 491 -13.19 33.44 37.21
C PHE A 491 -13.67 34.56 36.30
N THR A 492 -13.07 35.74 36.48
CA THR A 492 -13.44 36.95 35.74
C THR A 492 -12.56 37.14 34.53
N LEU A 493 -13.18 37.43 33.40
CA LEU A 493 -12.53 37.95 32.19
C LEU A 493 -12.88 39.44 32.06
N SER A 494 -11.89 40.29 31.84
CA SER A 494 -12.10 41.74 31.73
C SER A 494 -11.34 42.33 30.57
N ASP A 495 -11.81 43.48 30.09
CA ASP A 495 -11.14 44.21 29.03
C ASP A 495 -9.72 44.64 29.46
N PRO A 496 -8.73 44.62 28.54
CA PRO A 496 -7.39 45.11 28.82
C PRO A 496 -7.41 46.54 29.37
N SER A 497 -6.66 46.77 30.45
CA SER A 497 -6.55 48.09 31.07
C SER A 497 -5.70 49.03 30.19
N PHE A 498 -6.31 49.89 29.39
CA PHE A 498 -5.57 50.99 28.74
C PHE A 498 -5.17 52.03 29.79
N ILE A 499 -3.92 52.01 30.25
CA ILE A 499 -3.36 53.12 31.02
C ILE A 499 -3.18 54.30 30.05
N PHE A 500 -4.16 55.20 30.00
CA PHE A 500 -3.95 56.54 29.47
C PHE A 500 -2.99 57.28 30.40
N LEU A 501 -1.69 57.27 30.10
CA LEU A 501 -0.76 58.27 30.63
C LEU A 501 -1.08 59.60 29.93
N PRO A 502 -1.61 60.63 30.63
CA PRO A 502 -1.75 61.94 30.02
C PRO A 502 -0.37 62.45 29.65
N LEU A 503 -0.18 62.76 28.36
CA LEU A 503 1.01 63.39 27.82
C LEU A 503 1.22 64.75 28.52
N ILE A 504 2.07 64.80 29.55
CA ILE A 504 2.56 66.07 30.09
C ILE A 504 3.69 66.53 29.17
N LEU A 505 3.36 67.34 28.17
CA LEU A 505 4.33 68.18 27.48
C LEU A 505 4.90 69.19 28.48
N ARG A 506 6.21 69.11 28.74
CA ARG A 506 7.01 70.22 29.25
C ARG A 506 8.16 70.50 28.29
#